data_AF-A0A6M3K0L1-F1
#
_entry.id   AF-A0A6M3K0L1-F1
#
_cell.length_a   1.000
_cell.length_b   1.000
_cell.length_c   1.000
_cell.angle_alpha   90.00
_cell.angle_beta   90.00
_cell.angle_gamma   90.00
#
_symmetry.space_group_name_H-M   'P 1'
#
loop_
_entity.id
_entity.type
_entity.pdbx_description
1 polymer ?
#
loop_
_entity_poly.entity_id
_entity_poly.type
_entity_poly.pdbx_seq_one_letter_code
_entity_poly.pdbx_strand_id
1 'polypeptide(L)'
;MATFPTVYVTGTLAHQPQVSGFSDRIAQDPTIRSPKDAGYVKTRTRFTRYPRSWDVVFNALSTTNKNTILAFEEARGVGGESFTWAHPDGTSYTVRFAGVVQYRPWEETNYGFWVLEFTLEEV
;
A
#
# COMPACT_ATOMS: atom_id res chain seq x y z
N MET A 1 16.42 -5.81 -8.20
CA MET A 1 15.31 -5.06 -7.59
C MET A 1 14.82 -5.86 -6.40
N ALA A 2 14.53 -5.22 -5.26
CA ALA A 2 14.03 -5.94 -4.09
C ALA A 2 12.57 -6.35 -4.26
N THR A 3 12.16 -7.44 -3.62
CA THR A 3 10.79 -7.96 -3.66
C THR A 3 10.17 -7.86 -2.27
N PHE A 4 8.90 -7.47 -2.19
CA PHE A 4 8.16 -7.46 -0.93
C PHE A 4 8.20 -8.85 -0.26
N PRO A 5 8.45 -8.92 1.05
CA PRO A 5 8.60 -10.20 1.74
C PRO A 5 7.32 -11.01 1.70
N THR A 6 7.47 -12.34 1.60
CA THR A 6 6.33 -13.25 1.75
C THR A 6 6.00 -13.39 3.23
N VAL A 7 4.75 -13.10 3.59
CA VAL A 7 4.24 -13.24 4.96
C VAL A 7 3.18 -14.32 5.05
N TYR A 8 2.96 -14.85 6.26
CA TYR A 8 2.02 -15.92 6.54
C TYR A 8 1.05 -15.49 7.66
N VAL A 9 -0.22 -15.84 7.52
CA VAL A 9 -1.24 -15.65 8.58
C VAL A 9 -1.75 -17.04 8.95
N THR A 10 -1.51 -17.47 10.19
CA THR A 10 -1.94 -18.78 10.73
C THR A 10 -1.56 -19.95 9.82
N GLY A 11 -0.33 -19.95 9.29
CA GLY A 11 0.18 -21.03 8.41
C GLY A 11 -0.29 -20.97 6.95
N THR A 12 -1.20 -20.06 6.61
CA THR A 12 -1.59 -19.78 5.22
C THR A 12 -0.68 -18.68 4.65
N LEU A 13 -0.22 -18.85 3.41
CA LEU A 13 0.49 -17.79 2.68
C LEU A 13 -0.39 -16.55 2.58
N ALA A 14 -0.01 -15.49 3.28
CA ALA A 14 -0.66 -14.19 3.20
C ALA A 14 0.01 -13.39 2.08
N HIS A 15 -0.07 -13.91 0.85
CA HIS A 15 0.26 -13.11 -0.33
C HIS A 15 -0.76 -12.00 -0.58
N GLN A 16 -1.95 -12.13 0.01
CA GLN A 16 -3.08 -11.27 -0.30
C GLN A 16 -3.45 -10.47 0.95
N PRO A 17 -3.39 -9.12 0.90
CA PRO A 17 -4.07 -8.29 1.89
C PRO A 17 -5.52 -8.74 2.08
N GLN A 18 -6.05 -8.47 3.26
CA GLN A 18 -7.45 -8.75 3.55
C GLN A 18 -8.33 -7.87 2.67
N VAL A 19 -9.26 -8.50 1.94
CA VAL A 19 -10.14 -7.83 0.98
C VAL A 19 -10.93 -6.68 1.63
N SER A 20 -11.26 -6.79 2.93
CA SER A 20 -12.03 -5.78 3.65
C SER A 20 -11.33 -4.43 3.81
N GLY A 21 -10.00 -4.36 3.72
CA GLY A 21 -9.22 -3.12 3.82
C GLY A 21 -8.43 -2.79 2.56
N PHE A 22 -8.56 -3.63 1.53
CA PHE A 22 -7.86 -3.45 0.27
C PHE A 22 -8.57 -2.41 -0.60
N SER A 23 -7.82 -1.43 -1.11
CA SER A 23 -8.32 -0.50 -2.11
C SER A 23 -7.34 -0.39 -3.28
N ASP A 24 -7.87 -0.16 -4.48
CA ASP A 24 -7.11 0.12 -5.69
C ASP A 24 -7.69 1.38 -6.34
N ARG A 25 -6.87 2.41 -6.49
CA ARG A 25 -7.28 3.73 -7.01
C ARG A 25 -6.19 4.38 -7.82
N ILE A 26 -6.53 5.46 -8.52
CA ILE A 26 -5.54 6.39 -9.04
C ILE A 26 -4.92 7.16 -7.86
N ALA A 27 -3.59 7.26 -7.82
CA ALA A 27 -2.83 7.87 -6.72
C ALA A 27 -3.17 9.35 -6.51
N GLN A 28 -3.45 10.09 -7.58
CA GLN A 28 -3.79 11.51 -7.51
C GLN A 28 -4.81 11.91 -8.57
N ASP A 29 -5.72 12.85 -8.25
CA ASP A 29 -6.65 13.41 -9.25
C ASP A 29 -5.86 14.01 -10.42
N PRO A 30 -6.01 13.47 -11.64
CA PRO A 30 -5.27 13.94 -12.79
C PRO A 30 -5.88 15.20 -13.41
N THR A 31 -6.96 15.76 -12.87
CA THR A 31 -7.72 16.83 -13.50
C THR A 31 -7.44 18.18 -12.85
N ILE A 32 -6.95 19.14 -13.65
CA ILE A 32 -6.92 20.55 -13.25
C ILE A 32 -8.26 21.17 -13.66
N ARG A 33 -8.95 21.79 -12.69
CA ARG A 33 -10.20 22.51 -12.90
C ARG A 33 -9.98 24.00 -12.62
N SER A 34 -10.23 24.84 -13.62
CA SER A 34 -10.10 26.29 -13.50
C SER A 34 -11.48 26.93 -13.69
N PRO A 35 -12.07 27.54 -12.64
CA PRO A 35 -13.33 28.26 -12.76
C PRO A 35 -13.26 29.40 -13.78
N LYS A 36 -14.40 29.70 -14.40
CA LYS A 36 -14.64 30.79 -15.34
C LYS A 36 -15.94 31.49 -14.98
N ASP A 37 -16.14 32.67 -15.56
CA ASP A 37 -17.34 33.47 -15.35
C ASP A 37 -18.61 32.68 -15.72
N ALA A 38 -19.74 33.08 -15.14
CA ALA A 38 -21.04 32.42 -15.31
C ALA A 38 -21.07 30.92 -14.92
N GLY A 39 -20.15 30.46 -14.07
CA GLY A 39 -20.13 29.08 -13.56
C GLY A 39 -19.52 28.05 -14.50
N TYR A 40 -18.96 28.47 -15.64
CA TYR A 40 -18.23 27.56 -16.53
C TYR A 40 -16.92 27.08 -15.89
N VAL A 41 -16.47 25.88 -16.22
CA VAL A 41 -15.20 25.32 -15.72
C VAL A 41 -14.38 24.82 -16.89
N LYS A 42 -13.15 25.34 -17.04
CA LYS A 42 -12.17 24.81 -17.99
C LYS A 42 -11.40 23.67 -17.31
N THR A 43 -11.39 22.49 -17.93
CA THR A 43 -10.67 21.32 -17.43
C THR A 43 -9.50 20.97 -18.35
N ARG A 44 -8.43 20.42 -17.78
CA ARG A 44 -7.33 19.78 -18.53
C ARG A 44 -6.65 18.70 -17.69
N THR A 45 -5.97 17.78 -18.34
CA THR A 45 -5.12 16.78 -17.68
C THR A 45 -3.87 17.43 -17.07
N ARG A 46 -3.50 17.00 -15.86
CA ARG A 46 -2.31 17.42 -15.11
C ARG A 46 -1.08 16.60 -15.50
N PHE A 47 -1.28 15.30 -15.63
CA PHE A 47 -0.22 14.32 -15.87
C PHE A 47 -0.53 13.49 -17.13
N THR A 48 0.52 12.92 -17.71
CA THR A 48 0.44 12.00 -18.85
C THR A 48 0.30 10.54 -18.41
N ARG A 49 0.72 10.20 -17.19
CA ARG A 49 0.52 8.88 -16.56
C ARG A 49 -0.39 9.03 -15.34
N TYR A 50 -1.13 7.95 -15.03
CA TYR A 50 -2.00 7.85 -13.88
C TYR A 50 -1.53 6.72 -12.97
N PRO A 51 -0.48 6.94 -12.14
CA PRO A 51 0.02 5.92 -11.23
C PRO A 51 -1.09 5.40 -10.34
N ARG A 52 -1.10 4.10 -10.08
CA ARG A 52 -2.04 3.48 -9.14
C ARG A 52 -1.53 3.59 -7.71
N SER A 53 -2.47 3.56 -6.78
CA SER A 53 -2.20 3.50 -5.35
C SER A 53 -3.10 2.45 -4.73
N TRP A 54 -2.54 1.71 -3.78
CA TRP A 54 -3.21 0.63 -3.09
C TRP A 54 -3.14 0.79 -1.59
N ASP A 55 -4.26 0.68 -0.89
CA ASP A 55 -4.23 0.47 0.56
C ASP A 55 -4.19 -1.02 0.83
N VAL A 56 -3.27 -1.43 1.69
CA VAL A 56 -2.95 -2.83 1.99
C VAL A 56 -3.12 -3.01 3.50
N VAL A 57 -3.97 -3.97 3.86
CA VAL A 57 -4.21 -4.32 5.27
C VAL A 57 -3.91 -5.80 5.48
N PHE A 58 -3.01 -6.08 6.42
CA PHE A 58 -2.75 -7.43 6.90
C PHE A 58 -3.25 -7.59 8.33
N ASN A 59 -3.97 -8.68 8.54
CA ASN A 59 -4.61 -9.02 9.79
C ASN A 59 -3.93 -10.23 10.42
N ALA A 60 -3.97 -10.32 11.75
CA ALA A 60 -3.47 -11.45 12.53
C ALA A 60 -2.03 -11.88 12.16
N LEU A 61 -1.14 -10.92 11.88
CA LEU A 61 0.27 -11.21 11.60
C LEU A 61 1.00 -11.59 12.88
N SER A 62 1.84 -12.63 12.80
CA SER A 62 2.75 -12.97 13.90
C SER A 62 3.78 -11.87 14.13
N THR A 63 4.30 -11.78 15.36
CA THR A 63 5.40 -10.86 15.69
C THR A 63 6.62 -11.01 14.77
N THR A 64 6.93 -12.23 14.34
CA THR A 64 8.01 -12.49 13.37
C THR A 64 7.74 -11.80 12.04
N ASN A 65 6.56 -11.99 11.45
CA ASN A 65 6.21 -11.38 10.16
C ASN A 65 6.13 -9.85 10.25
N LYS A 66 5.60 -9.34 11.36
CA LYS A 66 5.61 -7.90 11.66
C LYS A 66 7.03 -7.34 11.68
N ASN A 67 7.98 -8.02 12.34
CA ASN A 67 9.37 -7.59 12.36
C ASN A 67 10.06 -7.71 10.99
N THR A 68 9.70 -8.70 10.17
CA THR A 68 10.18 -8.80 8.78
C THR A 68 9.75 -7.61 7.94
N ILE A 69 8.49 -7.18 8.05
CA ILE A 69 7.98 -6.02 7.31
C ILE A 69 8.64 -4.73 7.82
N LEU A 70 8.80 -4.57 9.13
CA LEU A 70 9.48 -3.42 9.72
C LEU A 70 10.91 -3.28 9.21
N ALA A 71 11.70 -4.36 9.25
CA ALA A 71 13.06 -4.35 8.73
C ALA A 71 13.11 -4.06 7.22
N PHE A 72 12.12 -4.55 6.47
CA PHE A 72 12.00 -4.27 5.05
C PHE A 72 11.69 -2.79 4.77
N GLU A 73 10.77 -2.19 5.51
CA GLU A 73 10.43 -0.76 5.42
C GLU A 73 11.64 0.13 5.73
N GLU A 74 12.33 -0.15 6.84
CA GLU A 74 13.54 0.58 7.25
C GLU A 74 14.64 0.49 6.19
N ALA A 75 14.85 -0.70 5.61
CA ALA A 75 15.83 -0.92 4.56
C ALA A 75 15.50 -0.18 3.24
N ARG A 76 14.25 0.26 3.05
CA ARG A 76 13.81 1.06 1.89
C ARG A 76 13.66 2.54 2.20
N GLY A 77 14.18 2.98 3.35
CA GLY A 77 14.09 4.37 3.78
C GLY A 77 12.65 4.87 3.94
N VAL A 78 11.73 3.99 4.37
CA VAL A 78 10.33 4.34 4.66
C VAL A 78 9.63 4.95 3.43
N GLY A 79 9.90 4.39 2.24
CA GLY A 79 9.30 4.82 0.96
C GLY A 79 10.25 5.56 0.02
N GLY A 80 11.52 5.72 0.41
CA GLY A 80 12.56 6.31 -0.45
C GLY A 80 12.93 5.43 -1.66
N GLU A 81 12.83 4.11 -1.53
CA GLU A 81 13.17 3.16 -2.59
C GLU A 81 11.95 2.37 -3.10
N SER A 82 11.99 2.00 -4.39
CA SER A 82 10.99 1.13 -5.00
C SER A 82 11.34 -0.35 -4.90
N PHE A 83 10.31 -1.19 -4.93
CA PHE A 83 10.40 -2.64 -4.87
C PHE A 83 9.29 -3.30 -5.70
N THR A 84 9.47 -4.58 -6.00
CA THR A 84 8.46 -5.38 -6.69
C THR A 84 7.46 -5.93 -5.67
N TRP A 85 6.18 -5.71 -5.94
CA TRP A 85 5.06 -6.22 -5.16
C TRP A 85 4.16 -7.08 -6.04
N ALA A 86 3.79 -8.26 -5.55
CA ALA A 86 2.82 -9.13 -6.21
C ALA A 86 1.41 -8.73 -5.77
N HIS A 87 0.62 -8.20 -6.70
CA HIS A 87 -0.76 -7.82 -6.47
C HIS A 87 -1.67 -9.07 -6.44
N PRO A 88 -2.79 -9.04 -5.68
CA PRO A 88 -3.69 -10.20 -5.55
C PRO A 88 -4.27 -10.77 -6.85
N ASP A 89 -4.35 -9.98 -7.93
CA ASP A 89 -4.78 -10.42 -9.26
C ASP A 89 -3.73 -11.23 -10.02
N GLY A 90 -2.54 -11.45 -9.43
CA GLY A 90 -1.43 -12.17 -10.03
C GLY A 90 -0.44 -11.30 -10.81
N THR A 91 -0.71 -10.00 -10.96
CA THR A 91 0.20 -9.06 -11.61
C THR A 91 1.27 -8.58 -10.64
N SER A 92 2.50 -8.37 -11.12
CA SER A 92 3.55 -7.73 -10.32
C SER A 92 3.69 -6.26 -10.70
N TYR A 93 3.76 -5.39 -9.69
CA TYR A 93 3.96 -3.96 -9.84
C TYR A 93 5.28 -3.51 -9.23
N THR A 94 5.86 -2.47 -9.81
CA THR A 94 6.94 -1.70 -9.20
C THR A 94 6.33 -0.59 -8.37
N VAL A 95 6.51 -0.65 -7.06
CA VAL A 95 5.84 0.23 -6.10
C VAL A 95 6.83 0.79 -5.07
N ARG A 96 6.40 1.79 -4.31
CA ARG A 96 7.06 2.27 -3.09
C ARG A 96 6.03 2.46 -1.98
N PHE A 97 6.48 2.56 -0.73
CA PHE A 97 5.61 3.01 0.35
C PHE A 97 5.24 4.48 0.15
N ALA A 98 3.94 4.78 0.13
CA ALA A 98 3.42 6.14 0.00
C ALA A 98 3.34 6.88 1.35
N GLY A 99 3.55 6.16 2.44
CA GLY A 99 3.54 6.67 3.81
C GLY A 99 4.07 5.61 4.78
N VAL A 100 4.09 5.95 6.07
CA VAL A 100 4.61 5.09 7.13
C VAL A 100 3.64 3.93 7.39
N VAL A 101 4.18 2.72 7.53
CA VAL A 101 3.39 1.53 7.90
C VAL A 101 2.87 1.68 9.33
N GLN A 102 1.57 1.47 9.51
CA GLN A 102 0.93 1.46 10.82
C GLN A 102 0.96 0.05 11.40
N TYR A 103 1.58 -0.12 12.57
CA TYR A 103 1.63 -1.40 13.28
C TYR A 103 0.77 -1.31 14.54
N ARG A 104 -0.33 -2.08 14.59
CA ARG A 104 -1.23 -2.12 15.76
C ARG A 104 -1.35 -3.54 16.29
N PRO A 105 -1.45 -3.76 17.62
CA PRO A 105 -1.77 -5.09 18.14
C PRO A 105 -3.20 -5.49 17.71
N TRP A 106 -3.39 -6.78 17.41
CA TRP A 106 -4.73 -7.33 17.18
C TRP A 106 -5.50 -7.36 18.51
N GLU A 107 -6.75 -6.92 18.51
CA GLU A 107 -7.59 -6.85 19.71
C GLU A 107 -7.63 -8.19 20.44
N GLU A 108 -7.60 -8.16 21.78
CA GLU A 108 -7.73 -9.35 22.64
C GLU A 108 -6.64 -10.45 22.46
N THR A 109 -5.52 -10.18 21.77
CA THR A 109 -4.46 -11.18 21.53
C THR A 109 -3.23 -11.09 22.43
N ASN A 110 -3.24 -10.22 23.45
CA ASN A 110 -2.08 -9.97 24.33
C ASN A 110 -0.78 -9.73 23.55
N TYR A 111 -0.83 -8.89 22.50
CA TYR A 111 0.31 -8.56 21.62
C TYR A 111 0.91 -9.75 20.84
N GLY A 112 0.24 -10.90 20.79
CA GLY A 112 0.68 -12.06 20.02
C GLY A 112 0.51 -11.88 18.51
N PHE A 113 -0.45 -11.05 18.10
CA PHE A 113 -0.75 -10.78 16.70
C PHE A 113 -0.86 -9.28 16.40
N TRP A 114 -0.65 -8.92 15.15
CA TRP A 114 -0.56 -7.55 14.67
C TRP A 114 -1.46 -7.30 13.46
N VAL A 115 -2.03 -6.10 13.40
CA VAL A 115 -2.65 -5.49 12.23
C VAL A 115 -1.62 -4.54 11.63
N LEU A 116 -1.38 -4.67 10.33
CA LEU A 116 -0.56 -3.75 9.56
C LEU A 116 -1.42 -3.06 8.51
N GLU A 117 -1.35 -1.72 8.47
CA GLU A 117 -2.03 -0.90 7.46
C GLU A 117 -1.00 -0.01 6.78
N PHE A 118 -0.94 -0.03 5.45
CA PHE A 118 -0.05 0.84 4.69
C PHE A 118 -0.55 1.10 3.29
N THR A 119 -0.03 2.16 2.66
CA THR A 119 -0.38 2.53 1.29
C THR A 119 0.84 2.35 0.39
N LEU A 120 0.62 1.71 -0.75
CA LEU A 120 1.58 1.58 -1.84
C LEU A 120 1.25 2.56 -2.97
N GLU A 121 2.28 3.03 -3.66
CA GLU A 121 2.16 3.87 -4.85
C GLU A 121 3.03 3.30 -5.97
N GLU A 122 2.47 3.21 -7.17
CA GLU A 122 3.17 2.79 -8.39
C GLU A 122 4.24 3.82 -8.80
N VAL A 123 5.42 3.32 -9.21
CA VAL A 123 6.54 4.15 -9.68
C VAL A 123 6.68 4.13 -11.19
#